data_AF-A0AAV9I3S5-F1
#
_entry.id   AF-A0AAV9I3S5-F1
#
_cell.length_a   1.000
_cell.length_b   1.000
_cell.length_c   1.000
_cell.angle_alpha   90.00
_cell.angle_beta   90.00
_cell.angle_gamma   90.00
#
_symmetry.space_group_name_H-M   'P 1'
#
loop_
_entity.id
_entity.type
_entity.pdbx_description
1 polymer ?
#
loop_
_entity_poly.entity_id
_entity_poly.type
_entity_poly.pdbx_seq_one_letter_code
_entity_poly.pdbx_strand_id
1 'polypeptide(L)'
;MKPIVLLSVLFHHGQAVSVARPLTSAASCPTVSLNASTNIWTQYTLHPNPFYRQQVLNAAKVIQDADLQKKALKIADVGSFFWLSKSTEVEKVTTLLEDVIPCNHVVGIVLQGMYSQANCTSPKYKSTELAAYKASFIDPLATIIKSNPSTAFAVIVEPSTLPSVIIHSDLPSCAPAIETYRTNIPYALEALNLPNVVTYLDAGHGGNLGWDKLQIATANEIALAYNASSRPSQLRGIAVNTANWNSWDMSPGEFDQSALEIWPENHAQNEQRYVRLLGAKLAKVGAPNHAVVDTSRNGVQGLRYEWLDWCNVDGAGFGRRPGVVGGANELADAFIWAVGGGISDGTSEEGEEGYDEYCGKPGAYKPSPPRGQWNQAYFEVLLREARPYIQV
;
A
#
# COMPACT_ATOMS: atom_id res chain seq x y z
N MET A 1 73.74 24.37 35.19
CA MET A 1 72.45 24.68 35.84
C MET A 1 71.48 25.08 34.74
N LYS A 2 70.49 24.22 34.43
CA LYS A 2 69.47 24.48 33.41
C LYS A 2 68.12 24.60 34.11
N PRO A 3 67.31 25.65 33.85
CA PRO A 3 65.96 25.74 34.38
C PRO A 3 64.94 25.08 33.44
N ILE A 4 63.84 24.70 34.08
CA ILE A 4 62.67 23.99 33.57
C ILE A 4 61.83 24.92 32.67
N VAL A 5 61.30 24.38 31.58
CA VAL A 5 60.24 25.01 30.76
C VAL A 5 59.07 24.03 30.67
N LEU A 6 57.88 24.50 31.08
CA LEU A 6 56.60 23.80 30.97
C LEU A 6 56.23 23.58 29.50
N LEU A 7 55.83 22.36 29.15
CA LEU A 7 55.28 22.02 27.83
C LEU A 7 53.76 21.87 27.93
N SER A 8 53.03 22.79 27.31
CA SER A 8 51.58 22.70 27.11
C SER A 8 51.28 21.90 25.84
N VAL A 9 50.43 20.87 25.96
CA VAL A 9 50.01 20.00 24.85
C VAL A 9 48.89 20.68 24.06
N LEU A 10 49.11 20.92 22.77
CA LEU A 10 48.13 21.43 21.81
C LEU A 10 47.49 20.27 21.03
N PHE A 11 46.17 20.11 21.18
CA PHE A 11 45.34 19.19 20.39
C PHE A 11 45.22 19.67 18.94
N HIS A 12 45.63 18.85 17.98
CA HIS A 12 45.38 19.07 16.55
C HIS A 12 43.96 18.60 16.19
N HIS A 13 43.10 19.54 15.79
CA HIS A 13 41.82 19.24 15.15
C HIS A 13 42.07 18.96 13.66
N GLY A 14 41.88 17.70 13.24
CA GLY A 14 41.84 17.34 11.82
C GLY A 14 40.58 17.91 11.16
N GLN A 15 40.76 18.75 10.14
CA GLN A 15 39.67 19.25 9.31
C GLN A 15 39.16 18.13 8.38
N ALA A 16 37.86 17.87 8.43
CA ALA A 16 37.18 17.04 7.44
C ALA A 16 37.05 17.84 6.13
N VAL A 17 37.65 17.33 5.05
CA VAL A 17 37.48 17.87 3.70
C VAL A 17 36.10 17.44 3.19
N SER A 18 35.13 18.35 3.27
CA SER A 18 33.85 18.22 2.58
C SER A 18 34.06 18.49 1.11
N VAL A 19 33.98 17.46 0.26
CA VAL A 19 33.85 17.64 -1.18
C VAL A 19 32.40 18.02 -1.45
N ALA A 20 32.09 19.31 -1.30
CA ALA A 20 30.82 19.86 -1.73
C ALA A 20 30.73 19.73 -3.26
N ARG A 21 29.92 18.79 -3.73
CA ARG A 21 29.50 18.73 -5.14
C ARG A 21 28.71 20.02 -5.43
N PRO A 22 29.00 20.76 -6.51
CA PRO A 22 28.25 21.98 -6.79
C PRO A 22 26.78 21.63 -7.00
N LEU A 23 25.90 22.26 -6.22
CA LEU A 23 24.46 22.28 -6.45
C LEU A 23 24.21 22.96 -7.79
N THR A 24 24.23 22.19 -8.88
CA THR A 24 23.54 22.59 -10.09
C THR A 24 22.09 22.80 -9.71
N SER A 25 21.60 24.04 -9.85
CA SER A 25 20.18 24.40 -9.76
C SER A 25 19.35 23.28 -10.39
N ALA A 26 18.69 22.48 -9.55
CA ALA A 26 17.67 21.58 -10.04
C ALA A 26 16.61 22.48 -10.68
N ALA A 27 16.41 22.35 -11.99
CA ALA A 27 15.29 22.99 -12.64
C ALA A 27 14.03 22.60 -11.86
N SER A 28 13.31 23.58 -11.32
CA SER A 28 12.08 23.34 -10.56
C SER A 28 11.09 22.59 -11.45
N CYS A 29 10.57 21.45 -10.99
CA CYS A 29 9.59 20.68 -11.76
C CYS A 29 8.37 21.56 -12.11
N PRO A 30 7.84 21.45 -13.33
CA PRO A 30 6.62 22.17 -13.70
C PRO A 30 5.44 21.68 -12.86
N THR A 31 4.39 22.50 -12.79
CA THR A 31 3.09 22.07 -12.25
C THR A 31 2.61 20.81 -12.97
N VAL A 32 2.21 19.80 -12.20
CA VAL A 32 1.70 18.53 -12.70
C VAL A 32 0.22 18.66 -13.01
N SER A 33 -0.19 18.14 -14.16
CA SER A 33 -1.57 17.84 -14.49
C SER A 33 -1.64 16.41 -15.04
N LEU A 34 -2.27 15.52 -14.28
CA LEU A 34 -2.43 14.11 -14.61
C LEU A 34 -3.74 13.90 -15.35
N ASN A 35 -3.72 12.98 -16.32
CA ASN A 35 -4.92 12.55 -17.01
C ASN A 35 -5.25 11.10 -16.62
N ALA A 36 -6.15 10.90 -15.67
CA ALA A 36 -6.57 9.57 -15.23
C ALA A 36 -7.42 8.80 -16.27
N SER A 37 -7.79 9.40 -17.40
CA SER A 37 -8.31 8.60 -18.54
C SER A 37 -7.22 7.77 -19.23
N THR A 38 -5.94 8.06 -18.96
CA THR A 38 -4.77 7.33 -19.47
C THR A 38 -3.98 6.68 -18.34
N ASN A 39 -3.16 5.66 -18.66
CA ASN A 39 -2.29 5.02 -17.69
C ASN A 39 -1.06 5.91 -17.38
N ILE A 40 -1.08 6.58 -16.23
CA ILE A 40 0.01 7.47 -15.79
C ILE A 40 1.33 6.73 -15.56
N TRP A 41 1.30 5.43 -15.25
CA TRP A 41 2.48 4.64 -14.90
C TRP A 41 3.38 4.37 -16.11
N THR A 42 2.90 4.67 -17.32
CA THR A 42 3.73 4.69 -18.54
C THR A 42 4.74 5.84 -18.57
N GLN A 43 4.51 6.89 -17.77
CA GLN A 43 5.34 8.10 -17.71
C GLN A 43 5.93 8.33 -16.31
N TYR A 44 5.26 7.83 -15.28
CA TYR A 44 5.64 8.05 -13.88
C TYR A 44 6.18 6.78 -13.21
N THR A 45 7.25 6.94 -12.44
CA THR A 45 7.81 5.91 -11.56
C THR A 45 7.33 6.13 -10.13
N LEU A 46 6.92 5.06 -9.43
CA LEU A 46 6.56 5.16 -8.01
C LEU A 46 7.78 5.60 -7.20
N HIS A 47 7.67 6.72 -6.48
CA HIS A 47 8.74 7.23 -5.63
C HIS A 47 8.97 6.29 -4.42
N PRO A 48 10.23 5.99 -4.04
CA PRO A 48 10.49 5.18 -2.85
C PRO A 48 10.13 5.97 -1.59
N ASN A 49 9.23 5.45 -0.77
CA ASN A 49 8.81 6.08 0.49
C ASN A 49 10.04 6.26 1.43
N PRO A 50 10.41 7.50 1.81
CA PRO A 50 11.61 7.75 2.62
C PRO A 50 11.54 7.12 4.03
N PHE A 51 10.34 6.97 4.61
CA PHE A 51 10.18 6.32 5.92
C PHE A 51 10.49 4.83 5.84
N TYR A 52 9.96 4.15 4.83
CA TYR A 52 10.24 2.73 4.60
C TYR A 52 11.69 2.51 4.17
N ARG A 53 12.22 3.35 3.26
CA ARG A 53 13.63 3.38 2.86
C ARG A 53 14.54 3.42 4.09
N GLN A 54 14.24 4.29 5.06
CA GLN A 54 15.06 4.40 6.27
C GLN A 54 15.01 3.15 7.17
N GLN A 55 13.85 2.48 7.27
CA GLN A 55 13.74 1.19 7.98
C GLN A 55 14.59 0.12 7.29
N VAL A 56 14.51 0.03 5.96
CA VAL A 56 15.30 -0.92 5.16
C VAL A 56 16.81 -0.65 5.28
N LEU A 57 17.24 0.62 5.23
CA LEU A 57 18.64 0.99 5.41
C LEU A 57 19.16 0.65 6.80
N ASN A 58 18.31 0.74 7.83
CA ASN A 58 18.67 0.32 9.18
C ASN A 58 18.73 -1.21 9.30
N ALA A 59 17.81 -1.93 8.68
CA ALA A 59 17.84 -3.38 8.59
C ALA A 59 19.11 -3.88 7.89
N ALA A 60 19.48 -3.27 6.76
CA ALA A 60 20.69 -3.65 6.02
C ALA A 60 21.98 -3.55 6.86
N LYS A 61 22.06 -2.65 7.85
CA LYS A 61 23.23 -2.51 8.74
C LYS A 61 23.42 -3.71 9.67
N VAL A 62 22.35 -4.42 10.00
CA VAL A 62 22.38 -5.52 10.98
C VAL A 62 22.29 -6.90 10.34
N ILE A 63 21.94 -6.98 9.04
CA ILE A 63 21.99 -8.21 8.25
C ILE A 63 23.44 -8.71 8.17
N GLN A 64 23.64 -9.96 8.58
CA GLN A 64 24.97 -10.60 8.59
C GLN A 64 25.37 -11.18 7.22
N ASP A 65 24.40 -11.67 6.45
CA ASP A 65 24.64 -12.24 5.13
C ASP A 65 24.89 -11.13 4.10
N ALA A 66 26.07 -11.14 3.47
CA ALA A 66 26.51 -10.06 2.58
C ALA A 66 25.64 -9.92 1.32
N ASP A 67 25.13 -11.03 0.79
CA ASP A 67 24.26 -10.96 -0.39
C ASP A 67 22.86 -10.49 0.00
N LEU A 68 22.35 -10.93 1.14
CA LEU A 68 21.09 -10.45 1.69
C LEU A 68 21.16 -8.95 2.03
N GLN A 69 22.30 -8.47 2.52
CA GLN A 69 22.55 -7.04 2.73
C GLN A 69 22.47 -6.27 1.41
N LYS A 70 23.14 -6.74 0.34
CA LYS A 70 23.03 -6.12 -1.00
C LYS A 70 21.58 -6.13 -1.51
N LYS A 71 20.83 -7.21 -1.30
CA LYS A 71 19.41 -7.27 -1.65
C LYS A 71 18.59 -6.23 -0.88
N ALA A 72 18.83 -6.10 0.42
CA ALA A 72 18.17 -5.09 1.27
C ALA A 72 18.45 -3.67 0.75
N LEU A 73 19.70 -3.36 0.41
CA LEU A 73 20.05 -2.05 -0.14
C LEU A 73 19.31 -1.78 -1.47
N LYS A 74 19.14 -2.78 -2.34
CA LYS A 74 18.31 -2.63 -3.55
C LYS A 74 16.83 -2.39 -3.23
N ILE A 75 16.30 -2.96 -2.15
CA ILE A 75 14.92 -2.72 -1.70
C ILE A 75 14.71 -1.27 -1.24
N ALA A 76 15.73 -0.63 -0.68
CA ALA A 76 15.64 0.77 -0.24
C ALA A 76 15.27 1.73 -1.38
N ASP A 77 15.65 1.40 -2.61
CA ASP A 77 15.39 2.20 -3.81
C ASP A 77 14.10 1.79 -4.55
N VAL A 78 13.34 0.81 -4.04
CA VAL A 78 12.08 0.38 -4.67
C VAL A 78 10.93 1.31 -4.26
N GLY A 79 10.19 1.81 -5.25
CA GLY A 79 8.96 2.58 -5.04
C GLY A 79 7.98 1.89 -4.09
N SER A 80 7.41 2.62 -3.14
CA SER A 80 6.36 2.07 -2.27
C SER A 80 5.45 3.17 -1.76
N PHE A 81 4.22 2.82 -1.38
CA PHE A 81 3.29 3.78 -0.83
C PHE A 81 3.62 4.12 0.64
N PHE A 82 3.18 5.29 1.08
CA PHE A 82 3.14 5.70 2.49
C PHE A 82 1.73 5.45 3.04
N TRP A 83 1.63 4.70 4.15
CA TRP A 83 0.35 4.43 4.81
C TRP A 83 0.00 5.55 5.78
N LEU A 84 -1.03 6.32 5.45
CA LEU A 84 -1.65 7.31 6.31
C LEU A 84 -2.83 6.67 7.03
N SER A 85 -2.55 6.08 8.20
CA SER A 85 -3.55 5.33 8.98
C SER A 85 -4.03 6.05 10.25
N LYS A 86 -3.31 7.10 10.66
CA LYS A 86 -3.62 7.91 11.84
C LYS A 86 -3.66 9.37 11.45
N SER A 87 -4.62 10.12 12.00
CA SER A 87 -4.73 11.56 11.75
C SER A 87 -3.49 12.33 12.20
N THR A 88 -2.79 11.83 13.23
CA THR A 88 -1.52 12.40 13.69
C THR A 88 -0.36 12.20 12.71
N GLU A 89 -0.56 11.45 11.63
CA GLU A 89 0.45 11.19 10.60
C GLU A 89 0.25 12.04 9.34
N VAL A 90 -0.81 12.86 9.24
CA VAL A 90 -1.03 13.67 8.03
C VAL A 90 0.14 14.62 7.77
N GLU A 91 0.72 15.22 8.82
CA GLU A 91 1.91 16.06 8.70
C GLU A 91 3.16 15.31 8.22
N LYS A 92 3.22 13.98 8.37
CA LYS A 92 4.32 13.18 7.79
C LYS A 92 4.30 13.20 6.27
N VAL A 93 3.16 13.55 5.63
CA VAL A 93 3.12 13.76 4.18
C VAL A 93 3.96 14.97 3.79
N THR A 94 3.98 16.04 4.60
CA THR A 94 4.91 17.17 4.39
C THR A 94 6.36 16.70 4.45
N THR A 95 6.73 15.90 5.45
CA THR A 95 8.08 15.33 5.56
C THR A 95 8.42 14.40 4.39
N LEU A 96 7.46 13.63 3.88
CA LEU A 96 7.67 12.80 2.69
C LEU A 96 8.06 13.66 1.47
N LEU A 97 7.48 14.86 1.36
CA LEU A 97 7.73 15.79 0.27
C LEU A 97 9.03 16.59 0.40
N GLU A 98 9.76 16.43 1.52
CA GLU A 98 11.12 16.98 1.68
C GLU A 98 12.19 16.15 0.95
N ASP A 99 11.87 14.90 0.52
CA ASP A 99 12.79 14.11 -0.30
C ASP A 99 12.97 14.73 -1.70
N VAL A 100 14.08 14.39 -2.36
CA VAL A 100 14.31 14.80 -3.75
C VAL A 100 13.44 13.94 -4.66
N ILE A 101 12.30 14.48 -5.11
CA ILE A 101 11.35 13.81 -5.99
C ILE A 101 11.62 14.22 -7.46
N PRO A 102 12.10 13.30 -8.33
CA PRO A 102 12.23 13.60 -9.76
C PRO A 102 10.89 13.94 -10.40
N CYS A 103 10.88 14.80 -11.43
CA CYS A 103 9.62 15.28 -12.04
C CYS A 103 8.78 14.18 -12.70
N ASN A 104 9.39 13.04 -13.04
CA ASN A 104 8.74 11.84 -13.57
C ASN A 104 8.45 10.80 -12.47
N HIS A 105 8.45 11.19 -11.20
CA HIS A 105 8.05 10.33 -10.09
C HIS A 105 6.66 10.72 -9.57
N VAL A 106 5.96 9.72 -9.05
CA VAL A 106 4.67 9.86 -8.38
C VAL A 106 4.79 9.40 -6.93
N VAL A 107 4.30 10.21 -6.00
CA VAL A 107 4.23 9.87 -4.57
C VAL A 107 3.01 9.00 -4.32
N GLY A 108 3.20 7.82 -3.76
CA GLY A 108 2.12 6.91 -3.37
C GLY A 108 1.64 7.13 -1.94
N ILE A 109 0.33 7.29 -1.73
CA ILE A 109 -0.30 7.38 -0.42
C ILE A 109 -1.42 6.33 -0.32
N VAL A 110 -1.37 5.50 0.72
CA VAL A 110 -2.53 4.70 1.14
C VAL A 110 -3.25 5.50 2.22
N LEU A 111 -4.43 6.00 1.89
CA LEU A 111 -5.31 6.69 2.84
C LEU A 111 -6.18 5.64 3.53
N GLN A 112 -6.01 5.47 4.84
CA GLN A 112 -6.81 4.54 5.65
C GLN A 112 -7.25 5.21 6.94
N GLY A 113 -8.15 6.19 6.82
CA GLY A 113 -8.72 6.90 7.97
C GLY A 113 -10.01 6.29 8.50
N MET A 114 -10.67 5.43 7.73
CA MET A 114 -12.00 4.89 8.05
C MET A 114 -11.96 3.54 8.80
N TYR A 115 -13.17 3.07 9.12
CA TYR A 115 -13.43 1.81 9.80
C TYR A 115 -12.83 0.61 9.03
N SER A 116 -11.91 -0.13 9.66
CA SER A 116 -11.38 -1.39 9.11
C SER A 116 -11.41 -2.50 10.16
N GLN A 117 -12.52 -3.25 10.20
CA GLN A 117 -12.59 -4.54 10.89
C GLN A 117 -13.50 -5.48 10.10
N ALA A 118 -13.07 -6.73 9.97
CA ALA A 118 -13.65 -7.70 9.05
C ALA A 118 -15.13 -8.00 9.31
N ASN A 119 -15.64 -7.86 10.54
CA ASN A 119 -17.00 -8.29 10.91
C ASN A 119 -17.92 -7.15 11.39
N CYS A 120 -17.54 -5.88 11.19
CA CYS A 120 -18.27 -4.70 11.68
C CYS A 120 -18.61 -4.67 13.18
N THR A 121 -18.03 -5.55 14.02
CA THR A 121 -18.49 -5.71 15.42
C THR A 121 -17.66 -4.94 16.46
N SER A 122 -16.53 -4.33 16.08
CA SER A 122 -15.64 -3.65 17.03
C SER A 122 -15.34 -2.21 16.62
N PRO A 123 -15.51 -1.20 17.49
CA PRO A 123 -15.33 0.22 17.18
C PRO A 123 -13.84 0.65 17.20
N LYS A 124 -12.92 -0.15 16.63
CA LYS A 124 -11.48 0.10 16.79
C LYS A 124 -10.92 1.26 15.95
N TYR A 125 -11.70 1.94 15.09
CA TYR A 125 -11.24 3.14 14.38
C TYR A 125 -12.24 4.31 14.41
N LYS A 126 -11.67 5.52 14.52
CA LYS A 126 -12.19 6.70 15.23
C LYS A 126 -12.93 7.75 14.38
N SER A 127 -13.09 7.59 13.07
CA SER A 127 -13.81 8.58 12.23
C SER A 127 -14.98 7.96 11.46
N THR A 128 -15.92 7.38 12.20
CA THR A 128 -17.24 7.02 11.64
C THR A 128 -18.03 8.28 11.24
N GLU A 129 -17.78 9.39 11.94
CA GLU A 129 -18.40 10.68 11.64
C GLU A 129 -17.70 11.40 10.50
N LEU A 130 -18.47 11.78 9.48
CA LEU A 130 -17.98 12.54 8.32
C LEU A 130 -17.19 13.79 8.76
N ALA A 131 -17.69 14.56 9.72
CA ALA A 131 -17.02 15.77 10.19
C ALA A 131 -15.60 15.50 10.74
N ALA A 132 -15.42 14.41 11.49
CA ALA A 132 -14.13 14.03 12.04
C ALA A 132 -13.18 13.52 10.95
N TYR A 133 -13.68 12.71 10.01
CA TYR A 133 -12.90 12.18 8.89
C TYR A 133 -12.40 13.31 7.98
N LYS A 134 -13.29 14.27 7.65
CA LYS A 134 -12.96 15.49 6.91
C LYS A 134 -11.82 16.27 7.55
N ALA A 135 -12.02 16.69 8.80
CA ALA A 135 -11.10 17.57 9.49
C ALA A 135 -9.76 16.91 9.84
N SER A 136 -9.76 15.60 10.09
CA SER A 136 -8.59 14.89 10.62
C SER A 136 -7.75 14.19 9.55
N PHE A 137 -8.32 13.90 8.38
CA PHE A 137 -7.62 13.19 7.30
C PHE A 137 -7.73 13.93 5.97
N ILE A 138 -8.94 14.13 5.46
CA ILE A 138 -9.14 14.53 4.06
C ILE A 138 -8.74 15.97 3.79
N ASP A 139 -9.24 16.92 4.58
CA ASP A 139 -9.02 18.35 4.33
C ASP A 139 -7.54 18.73 4.49
N PRO A 140 -6.82 18.26 5.54
CA PRO A 140 -5.40 18.54 5.66
C PRO A 140 -4.57 17.86 4.56
N LEU A 141 -4.88 16.61 4.18
CA LEU A 141 -4.20 15.93 3.07
C LEU A 141 -4.40 16.68 1.73
N ALA A 142 -5.63 17.06 1.40
CA ALA A 142 -5.94 17.82 0.19
C ALA A 142 -5.24 19.18 0.20
N THR A 143 -5.11 19.82 1.37
CA THR A 143 -4.38 21.08 1.53
C THR A 143 -2.88 20.92 1.26
N ILE A 144 -2.25 19.87 1.80
CA ILE A 144 -0.84 19.55 1.53
C ILE A 144 -0.63 19.30 0.03
N ILE A 145 -1.48 18.48 -0.61
CA ILE A 145 -1.36 18.17 -2.05
C ILE A 145 -1.50 19.43 -2.91
N LYS A 146 -2.49 20.29 -2.64
CA LYS A 146 -2.69 21.57 -3.37
C LYS A 146 -1.50 22.51 -3.24
N SER A 147 -0.82 22.48 -2.09
CA SER A 147 0.35 23.30 -1.81
C SER A 147 1.62 22.77 -2.48
N ASN A 148 1.56 21.58 -3.11
CA ASN A 148 2.68 20.93 -3.79
C ASN A 148 2.32 20.59 -5.26
N PRO A 149 1.97 21.60 -6.08
CA PRO A 149 1.44 21.38 -7.44
C PRO A 149 2.45 20.75 -8.42
N SER A 150 3.74 20.83 -8.13
CA SER A 150 4.80 20.21 -8.95
C SER A 150 5.06 18.73 -8.62
N THR A 151 4.32 18.14 -7.67
CA THR A 151 4.42 16.73 -7.30
C THR A 151 3.20 15.97 -7.80
N ALA A 152 3.40 14.84 -8.47
CA ALA A 152 2.34 13.90 -8.82
C ALA A 152 2.03 12.98 -7.63
N PHE A 153 0.76 12.67 -7.41
CA PHE A 153 0.30 11.77 -6.35
C PHE A 153 -0.57 10.63 -6.91
N ALA A 154 -0.39 9.43 -6.35
CA ALA A 154 -1.29 8.30 -6.52
C ALA A 154 -1.84 7.93 -5.14
N VAL A 155 -3.17 7.95 -4.98
CA VAL A 155 -3.83 7.70 -3.69
C VAL A 155 -4.70 6.45 -3.78
N ILE A 156 -4.42 5.47 -2.93
CA ILE A 156 -5.31 4.33 -2.67
C ILE A 156 -6.23 4.73 -1.53
N VAL A 157 -7.52 4.63 -1.76
CA VAL A 157 -8.55 5.12 -0.83
C VAL A 157 -9.17 3.95 -0.08
N GLU A 158 -8.97 3.97 1.23
CA GLU A 158 -9.65 3.21 2.28
C GLU A 158 -9.62 1.67 2.16
N PRO A 159 -8.41 1.06 2.15
CA PRO A 159 -8.29 -0.39 2.17
C PRO A 159 -9.06 -1.09 3.28
N SER A 160 -9.59 -2.26 2.95
CA SER A 160 -10.38 -3.15 3.83
C SER A 160 -11.77 -2.64 4.23
N THR A 161 -12.14 -1.41 3.86
CA THR A 161 -13.48 -0.87 4.20
C THR A 161 -14.56 -1.50 3.31
N LEU A 162 -14.39 -1.45 1.99
CA LEU A 162 -15.37 -1.96 1.03
C LEU A 162 -15.66 -3.46 1.19
N PRO A 163 -14.66 -4.34 1.39
CA PRO A 163 -14.91 -5.74 1.76
C PRO A 163 -15.90 -5.95 2.91
N SER A 164 -15.71 -5.21 4.00
CA SER A 164 -16.54 -5.32 5.21
C SER A 164 -17.97 -4.85 4.94
N VAL A 165 -18.13 -3.81 4.11
CA VAL A 165 -19.43 -3.27 3.66
C VAL A 165 -20.18 -4.27 2.78
N ILE A 166 -19.48 -4.99 1.90
CA ILE A 166 -20.09 -5.89 0.93
C ILE A 166 -20.43 -7.25 1.53
N ILE A 167 -19.45 -7.90 2.17
CA ILE A 167 -19.60 -9.28 2.70
C ILE A 167 -20.69 -9.35 3.77
N HIS A 168 -20.79 -8.32 4.61
CA HIS A 168 -21.68 -8.31 5.76
C HIS A 168 -22.86 -7.33 5.60
N SER A 169 -23.22 -7.01 4.36
CA SER A 169 -24.29 -6.06 4.03
C SER A 169 -25.68 -6.47 4.56
N ASP A 170 -25.88 -7.76 4.86
CA ASP A 170 -27.11 -8.34 5.40
C ASP A 170 -27.20 -8.28 6.94
N LEU A 171 -26.08 -8.02 7.63
CA LEU A 171 -26.03 -7.94 9.08
C LEU A 171 -26.48 -6.54 9.55
N PRO A 172 -27.54 -6.41 10.38
CA PRO A 172 -27.97 -5.11 10.90
C PRO A 172 -26.87 -4.36 11.68
N SER A 173 -25.96 -5.09 12.32
CA SER A 173 -24.80 -4.53 13.02
C SER A 173 -23.80 -3.83 12.09
N CYS A 174 -23.83 -4.10 10.79
CA CYS A 174 -22.97 -3.45 9.79
C CYS A 174 -23.60 -2.18 9.18
N ALA A 175 -24.86 -1.86 9.46
CA ALA A 175 -25.52 -0.68 8.90
C ALA A 175 -24.73 0.64 9.11
N PRO A 176 -24.14 0.91 10.30
CA PRO A 176 -23.32 2.11 10.49
C PRO A 176 -22.06 2.14 9.60
N ALA A 177 -21.43 1.00 9.34
CA ALA A 177 -20.26 0.91 8.47
C ALA A 177 -20.63 1.18 7.00
N ILE A 178 -21.79 0.68 6.55
CA ILE A 178 -22.34 0.94 5.22
C ILE A 178 -22.65 2.43 5.04
N GLU A 179 -23.30 3.05 6.04
CA GLU A 179 -23.60 4.48 6.04
C GLU A 179 -22.32 5.33 6.04
N THR A 180 -21.35 4.97 6.88
CA THR A 180 -20.03 5.61 6.93
C THR A 180 -19.33 5.52 5.58
N TYR A 181 -19.37 4.37 4.91
CA TYR A 181 -18.79 4.22 3.57
C TYR A 181 -19.46 5.13 2.54
N ARG A 182 -20.79 5.10 2.48
CA ARG A 182 -21.59 5.86 1.51
C ARG A 182 -21.55 7.37 1.72
N THR A 183 -21.14 7.84 2.90
CA THR A 183 -20.99 9.27 3.22
C THR A 183 -19.55 9.76 3.07
N ASN A 184 -18.58 9.01 3.57
CA ASN A 184 -17.18 9.46 3.64
C ASN A 184 -16.40 9.25 2.35
N ILE A 185 -16.64 8.14 1.63
CA ILE A 185 -15.91 7.86 0.39
C ILE A 185 -16.20 8.90 -0.68
N PRO A 186 -17.47 9.30 -0.94
CA PRO A 186 -17.73 10.34 -1.93
C PRO A 186 -16.99 11.65 -1.62
N TYR A 187 -16.95 12.05 -0.34
CA TYR A 187 -16.21 13.24 0.07
C TYR A 187 -14.71 13.13 -0.20
N ALA A 188 -14.09 12.01 0.17
CA ALA A 188 -12.66 11.79 -0.08
C ALA A 188 -12.34 11.87 -1.58
N LEU A 189 -13.19 11.26 -2.41
CA LEU A 189 -13.03 11.28 -3.87
C LEU A 189 -13.18 12.69 -4.46
N GLU A 190 -14.16 13.48 -3.99
CA GLU A 190 -14.33 14.87 -4.43
C GLU A 190 -13.17 15.76 -4.00
N ALA A 191 -12.75 15.68 -2.74
CA ALA A 191 -11.67 16.51 -2.19
C ALA A 191 -10.30 16.20 -2.83
N LEU A 192 -10.07 14.94 -3.21
CA LEU A 192 -8.84 14.47 -3.86
C LEU A 192 -8.92 14.52 -5.40
N ASN A 193 -10.00 15.01 -5.99
CA ASN A 193 -10.13 15.25 -7.43
C ASN A 193 -9.32 16.49 -7.86
N LEU A 194 -8.00 16.42 -7.69
CA LEU A 194 -7.03 17.50 -7.89
C LEU A 194 -6.17 17.22 -9.13
N PRO A 195 -5.71 18.25 -9.86
CA PRO A 195 -5.04 18.07 -11.15
C PRO A 195 -3.78 17.20 -11.06
N ASN A 196 -3.09 17.17 -9.91
CA ASN A 196 -1.87 16.40 -9.70
C ASN A 196 -2.08 15.07 -8.96
N VAL A 197 -3.32 14.56 -8.87
CA VAL A 197 -3.67 13.32 -8.17
C VAL A 197 -4.31 12.32 -9.12
N VAL A 198 -3.96 11.04 -9.02
CA VAL A 198 -4.81 9.92 -9.49
C VAL A 198 -5.28 9.11 -8.29
N THR A 199 -6.56 8.76 -8.25
CA THR A 199 -7.13 7.96 -7.15
C THR A 199 -7.54 6.56 -7.62
N TYR A 200 -7.41 5.60 -6.71
CA TYR A 200 -7.86 4.22 -6.84
C TYR A 200 -8.63 3.84 -5.58
N LEU A 201 -9.87 3.36 -5.72
CA LEU A 201 -10.63 2.83 -4.59
C LEU A 201 -10.15 1.41 -4.27
N ASP A 202 -9.89 1.09 -3.00
CA ASP A 202 -9.60 -0.30 -2.66
C ASP A 202 -10.81 -1.20 -2.94
N ALA A 203 -10.54 -2.34 -3.57
CA ALA A 203 -11.53 -3.35 -3.91
C ALA A 203 -11.13 -4.72 -3.36
N GLY A 204 -10.40 -4.78 -2.24
CA GLY A 204 -10.00 -6.05 -1.64
C GLY A 204 -9.18 -6.92 -2.59
N HIS A 205 -9.56 -8.20 -2.73
CA HIS A 205 -8.86 -9.18 -3.55
C HIS A 205 -9.77 -10.35 -3.96
N GLY A 206 -9.30 -11.23 -4.85
CA GLY A 206 -10.08 -12.37 -5.37
C GLY A 206 -10.58 -13.32 -4.27
N GLY A 207 -9.76 -13.60 -3.27
CA GLY A 207 -10.16 -14.35 -2.06
C GLY A 207 -11.12 -13.66 -1.09
N ASN A 208 -11.58 -12.44 -1.39
CA ASN A 208 -12.55 -11.70 -0.58
C ASN A 208 -13.80 -11.36 -1.40
N LEU A 209 -13.64 -10.56 -2.45
CA LEU A 209 -14.73 -10.04 -3.28
C LEU A 209 -14.82 -10.75 -4.64
N GLY A 210 -14.10 -11.86 -4.83
CA GLY A 210 -14.00 -12.59 -6.09
C GLY A 210 -15.14 -13.57 -6.39
N TRP A 211 -16.08 -13.79 -5.48
CA TRP A 211 -17.29 -14.57 -5.76
C TRP A 211 -18.24 -13.80 -6.66
N ASP A 212 -18.85 -14.47 -7.64
CA ASP A 212 -19.60 -13.81 -8.71
C ASP A 212 -20.67 -12.82 -8.22
N LYS A 213 -21.42 -13.18 -7.16
CA LYS A 213 -22.42 -12.30 -6.52
C LYS A 213 -21.77 -11.11 -5.82
N LEU A 214 -20.67 -11.32 -5.09
CA LEU A 214 -19.94 -10.26 -4.41
C LEU A 214 -19.30 -9.29 -5.40
N GLN A 215 -18.82 -9.77 -6.55
CA GLN A 215 -18.30 -8.88 -7.61
C GLN A 215 -19.40 -7.97 -8.18
N ILE A 216 -20.64 -8.45 -8.32
CA ILE A 216 -21.77 -7.61 -8.76
C ILE A 216 -22.09 -6.55 -7.69
N ALA A 217 -22.19 -6.95 -6.43
CA ALA A 217 -22.42 -6.04 -5.32
C ALA A 217 -21.31 -4.98 -5.21
N THR A 218 -20.05 -5.39 -5.33
CA THR A 218 -18.87 -4.51 -5.34
C THR A 218 -18.95 -3.47 -6.45
N ALA A 219 -19.24 -3.90 -7.69
CA ALA A 219 -19.36 -2.98 -8.82
C ALA A 219 -20.48 -1.95 -8.61
N ASN A 220 -21.63 -2.38 -8.09
CA ASN A 220 -22.75 -1.49 -7.79
C ASN A 220 -22.40 -0.48 -6.68
N GLU A 221 -21.75 -0.91 -5.60
CA GLU A 221 -21.38 -0.03 -4.50
C GLU A 221 -20.31 1.00 -4.91
N ILE A 222 -19.33 0.60 -5.73
CA ILE A 222 -18.37 1.53 -6.33
C ILE A 222 -19.07 2.54 -7.25
N ALA A 223 -20.04 2.09 -8.06
CA ALA A 223 -20.80 2.99 -8.93
C ALA A 223 -21.65 3.99 -8.12
N LEU A 224 -22.22 3.58 -6.97
CA LEU A 224 -22.92 4.48 -6.06
C LEU A 224 -21.97 5.54 -5.51
N ALA A 225 -20.80 5.15 -5.00
CA ALA A 225 -19.79 6.09 -4.50
C ALA A 225 -19.32 7.05 -5.61
N TYR A 226 -19.04 6.54 -6.80
CA TYR A 226 -18.61 7.33 -7.96
C TYR A 226 -19.66 8.37 -8.36
N ASN A 227 -20.93 7.98 -8.47
CA ASN A 227 -22.01 8.91 -8.81
C ASN A 227 -22.26 9.94 -7.70
N ALA A 228 -22.18 9.54 -6.43
CA ALA A 228 -22.34 10.43 -5.29
C ALA A 228 -21.20 11.46 -5.17
N SER A 229 -20.01 11.15 -5.71
CA SER A 229 -18.84 12.04 -5.75
C SER A 229 -18.78 12.95 -6.99
N SER A 230 -19.91 13.15 -7.68
CA SER A 230 -19.96 13.95 -8.91
C SER A 230 -19.05 13.43 -10.03
N ARG A 231 -18.77 12.11 -10.05
CA ARG A 231 -17.99 11.41 -11.10
C ARG A 231 -16.61 12.04 -11.33
N PRO A 232 -15.72 12.03 -10.32
CA PRO A 232 -14.45 12.74 -10.36
C PRO A 232 -13.55 12.20 -11.47
N SER A 233 -13.00 13.11 -12.28
CA SER A 233 -12.16 12.77 -13.43
C SER A 233 -10.85 12.10 -13.06
N GLN A 234 -10.38 12.28 -11.83
CA GLN A 234 -9.14 11.67 -11.33
C GLN A 234 -9.31 10.26 -10.75
N LEU A 235 -10.54 9.74 -10.60
CA LEU A 235 -10.74 8.35 -10.21
C LEU A 235 -10.47 7.42 -11.40
N ARG A 236 -9.33 6.74 -11.36
CA ARG A 236 -8.90 5.82 -12.43
C ARG A 236 -9.61 4.47 -12.37
N GLY A 237 -9.89 4.00 -11.15
CA GLY A 237 -10.50 2.70 -10.92
C GLY A 237 -10.18 2.18 -9.54
N ILE A 238 -9.63 0.97 -9.46
CA ILE A 238 -9.51 0.20 -8.22
C ILE A 238 -8.06 -0.14 -7.84
N ALA A 239 -7.80 -0.34 -6.55
CA ALA A 239 -6.61 -1.02 -6.06
C ALA A 239 -7.02 -2.41 -5.58
N VAL A 240 -6.26 -3.44 -5.94
CA VAL A 240 -6.52 -4.82 -5.52
C VAL A 240 -5.29 -5.43 -4.87
N ASN A 241 -5.53 -6.46 -4.06
CA ASN A 241 -4.51 -7.18 -3.29
C ASN A 241 -3.76 -6.33 -2.27
N THR A 242 -4.26 -5.14 -1.92
CA THR A 242 -3.63 -4.22 -0.97
C THR A 242 -3.32 -4.93 0.35
N ALA A 243 -2.03 -5.00 0.70
CA ALA A 243 -1.51 -5.72 1.86
C ALA A 243 -1.85 -7.23 1.91
N ASN A 244 -2.19 -7.86 0.79
CA ASN A 244 -2.52 -9.28 0.70
C ASN A 244 -1.47 -10.06 -0.15
N TRP A 245 -1.75 -11.34 -0.42
CA TRP A 245 -0.75 -12.34 -0.80
C TRP A 245 -1.08 -13.06 -2.11
N ASN A 246 -2.23 -12.75 -2.74
CA ASN A 246 -2.69 -13.47 -3.91
C ASN A 246 -1.71 -13.31 -5.08
N SER A 247 -1.52 -14.40 -5.82
CA SER A 247 -0.77 -14.37 -7.07
C SER A 247 -1.42 -13.40 -8.07
N TRP A 248 -0.59 -12.82 -8.94
CA TRP A 248 -1.11 -12.13 -10.12
C TRP A 248 -1.75 -13.14 -11.09
N ASP A 249 -1.04 -14.19 -11.49
CA ASP A 249 -1.40 -15.02 -12.64
C ASP A 249 -1.17 -16.53 -12.44
N MET A 250 -1.03 -17.01 -11.20
CA MET A 250 -0.87 -18.45 -10.94
C MET A 250 -2.13 -19.20 -11.42
N SER A 251 -1.92 -20.29 -12.16
CA SER A 251 -2.99 -21.16 -12.67
C SER A 251 -2.48 -22.61 -12.70
N PRO A 252 -3.16 -23.60 -12.09
CA PRO A 252 -4.30 -23.45 -11.17
C PRO A 252 -3.97 -22.51 -9.99
N GLY A 253 -4.94 -21.73 -9.51
CA GLY A 253 -4.73 -20.78 -8.41
C GLY A 253 -4.38 -21.47 -7.09
N GLU A 254 -3.92 -20.71 -6.08
CA GLU A 254 -3.45 -21.25 -4.79
C GLU A 254 -4.43 -22.24 -4.13
N PHE A 255 -5.74 -21.96 -4.25
CA PHE A 255 -6.80 -22.77 -3.65
C PHE A 255 -7.59 -23.61 -4.68
N ASP A 256 -7.07 -23.72 -5.91
CA ASP A 256 -7.81 -24.28 -7.06
C ASP A 256 -7.85 -25.81 -7.10
N GLN A 257 -6.98 -26.52 -6.35
CA GLN A 257 -7.06 -27.99 -6.22
C GLN A 257 -8.38 -28.45 -5.57
N SER A 258 -9.13 -27.52 -4.99
CA SER A 258 -10.50 -27.68 -4.51
C SER A 258 -11.50 -26.67 -5.10
N ALA A 259 -11.08 -25.57 -5.73
CA ALA A 259 -11.97 -24.40 -5.90
C ALA A 259 -13.10 -24.57 -6.90
N LEU A 260 -12.97 -25.28 -8.03
CA LEU A 260 -14.11 -25.41 -8.96
C LEU A 260 -15.13 -26.47 -8.52
N GLU A 261 -14.70 -27.44 -7.71
CA GLU A 261 -15.59 -28.48 -7.15
C GLU A 261 -16.19 -28.05 -5.80
N ILE A 262 -15.45 -27.30 -4.97
CA ILE A 262 -15.86 -26.82 -3.63
C ILE A 262 -16.42 -25.38 -3.68
N TRP A 263 -15.89 -24.49 -4.52
CA TRP A 263 -16.32 -23.09 -4.69
C TRP A 263 -16.61 -22.71 -6.15
N PRO A 264 -17.58 -23.37 -6.81
CA PRO A 264 -17.86 -23.17 -8.23
C PRO A 264 -18.23 -21.72 -8.60
N GLU A 265 -18.55 -20.87 -7.60
CA GLU A 265 -18.91 -19.47 -7.79
C GLU A 265 -17.74 -18.48 -7.67
N ASN A 266 -16.52 -18.92 -7.31
CA ASN A 266 -15.34 -18.05 -7.26
C ASN A 266 -14.40 -18.32 -8.45
N HIS A 267 -14.62 -17.58 -9.54
CA HIS A 267 -13.78 -17.64 -10.74
C HIS A 267 -12.51 -16.75 -10.66
N ALA A 268 -12.35 -15.98 -9.59
CA ALA A 268 -11.28 -15.01 -9.37
C ALA A 268 -10.12 -15.61 -8.56
N GLN A 269 -9.63 -16.78 -8.99
CA GLN A 269 -8.58 -17.58 -8.31
C GLN A 269 -7.17 -16.94 -8.34
N ASN A 270 -7.01 -15.81 -9.01
CA ASN A 270 -5.83 -14.95 -8.98
C ASN A 270 -6.24 -13.52 -9.32
N GLU A 271 -5.35 -12.55 -9.09
CA GLU A 271 -5.69 -11.14 -9.24
C GLU A 271 -5.86 -10.72 -10.71
N GLN A 272 -5.21 -11.38 -11.67
CA GLN A 272 -5.42 -11.13 -13.09
C GLN A 272 -6.86 -11.46 -13.50
N ARG A 273 -7.38 -12.61 -13.05
CA ARG A 273 -8.78 -13.00 -13.26
C ARG A 273 -9.71 -12.06 -12.52
N TYR A 274 -9.38 -11.71 -11.28
CA TYR A 274 -10.20 -10.80 -10.48
C TYR A 274 -10.35 -9.43 -11.15
N VAL A 275 -9.25 -8.79 -11.53
CA VAL A 275 -9.23 -7.49 -12.25
C VAL A 275 -10.06 -7.55 -13.52
N ARG A 276 -9.91 -8.62 -14.33
CA ARG A 276 -10.69 -8.79 -15.56
C ARG A 276 -12.19 -8.93 -15.29
N LEU A 277 -12.56 -9.77 -14.31
CA LEU A 277 -13.96 -10.11 -14.03
C LEU A 277 -14.71 -8.96 -13.33
N LEU A 278 -14.08 -8.32 -12.34
CA LEU A 278 -14.64 -7.14 -11.69
C LEU A 278 -14.62 -5.93 -12.62
N GLY A 279 -13.54 -5.71 -13.37
CA GLY A 279 -13.43 -4.62 -14.33
C GLY A 279 -14.51 -4.66 -15.42
N ALA A 280 -14.89 -5.85 -15.89
CA ALA A 280 -16.03 -6.02 -16.81
C ALA A 280 -17.37 -5.60 -16.16
N LYS A 281 -17.56 -5.90 -14.87
CA LYS A 281 -18.76 -5.52 -14.13
C LYS A 281 -18.79 -4.02 -13.84
N LEU A 282 -17.65 -3.41 -13.48
CA LEU A 282 -17.49 -1.96 -13.32
C LEU A 282 -17.82 -1.20 -14.61
N ALA A 283 -17.31 -1.67 -15.74
CA ALA A 283 -17.63 -1.09 -17.05
C ALA A 283 -19.14 -1.13 -17.34
N LYS A 284 -19.80 -2.25 -17.03
CA LYS A 284 -21.26 -2.42 -17.24
C LYS A 284 -22.10 -1.42 -16.44
N VAL A 285 -21.64 -1.02 -15.26
CA VAL A 285 -22.33 -0.03 -14.41
C VAL A 285 -21.82 1.41 -14.63
N GLY A 286 -20.93 1.61 -15.60
CA GLY A 286 -20.40 2.93 -15.97
C GLY A 286 -19.43 3.53 -14.96
N ALA A 287 -18.79 2.70 -14.14
CA ALA A 287 -17.74 3.08 -13.19
C ALA A 287 -16.33 2.91 -13.80
N PRO A 288 -15.31 3.66 -13.33
CA PRO A 288 -13.92 3.45 -13.73
C PRO A 288 -13.45 2.03 -13.38
N ASN A 289 -12.72 1.38 -14.30
CA ASN A 289 -12.51 -0.07 -14.26
C ASN A 289 -11.04 -0.52 -14.46
N HIS A 290 -10.10 0.42 -14.44
CA HIS A 290 -8.68 0.09 -14.42
C HIS A 290 -8.21 -0.24 -13.00
N ALA A 291 -7.08 -0.94 -12.87
CA ALA A 291 -6.58 -1.41 -11.59
C ALA A 291 -5.09 -1.17 -11.40
N VAL A 292 -4.69 -0.92 -10.15
CA VAL A 292 -3.33 -1.18 -9.66
C VAL A 292 -3.36 -2.40 -8.75
N VAL A 293 -2.26 -3.17 -8.74
CA VAL A 293 -2.19 -4.46 -8.06
C VAL A 293 -1.02 -4.46 -7.09
N ASP A 294 -1.29 -4.62 -5.79
CA ASP A 294 -0.22 -4.77 -4.81
C ASP A 294 0.47 -6.13 -4.98
N THR A 295 1.79 -6.08 -5.09
CA THR A 295 2.68 -7.24 -5.26
C THR A 295 3.86 -7.19 -4.29
N SER A 296 3.75 -6.38 -3.24
CA SER A 296 4.80 -6.20 -2.23
C SER A 296 5.23 -7.51 -1.58
N ARG A 297 4.32 -8.46 -1.37
CA ARG A 297 4.60 -9.66 -0.56
C ARG A 297 4.12 -10.99 -1.17
N ASN A 298 3.77 -11.00 -2.45
CA ASN A 298 3.19 -12.17 -3.13
C ASN A 298 4.19 -12.94 -4.01
N GLY A 299 5.49 -12.88 -3.73
CA GLY A 299 6.51 -13.55 -4.54
C GLY A 299 6.41 -15.08 -4.47
N VAL A 300 6.07 -15.61 -3.30
CA VAL A 300 5.85 -17.05 -3.07
C VAL A 300 4.36 -17.29 -2.83
N GLN A 301 3.86 -18.41 -3.34
CA GLN A 301 2.45 -18.77 -3.39
C GLN A 301 2.29 -20.21 -2.87
N GLY A 302 1.09 -20.59 -2.42
CA GLY A 302 0.87 -21.92 -1.81
C GLY A 302 1.30 -22.00 -0.36
N LEU A 303 1.27 -20.87 0.35
CA LEU A 303 1.76 -20.74 1.73
C LEU A 303 0.63 -20.77 2.76
N ARG A 304 -0.60 -20.47 2.32
CA ARG A 304 -1.74 -20.28 3.21
C ARG A 304 -2.59 -21.55 3.28
N TYR A 305 -3.09 -21.84 4.48
CA TYR A 305 -4.01 -22.96 4.71
C TYR A 305 -5.43 -22.56 4.32
N GLU A 306 -5.83 -21.34 4.68
CA GLU A 306 -7.09 -20.74 4.29
C GLU A 306 -6.83 -19.43 3.54
N TRP A 307 -7.71 -19.07 2.59
CA TRP A 307 -7.49 -17.87 1.76
C TRP A 307 -7.49 -16.57 2.57
N LEU A 308 -8.24 -16.55 3.68
CA LEU A 308 -8.30 -15.43 4.61
C LEU A 308 -7.17 -15.43 5.65
N ASP A 309 -6.19 -16.32 5.57
CA ASP A 309 -4.98 -16.22 6.40
C ASP A 309 -4.12 -15.05 5.92
N TRP A 310 -4.29 -13.88 6.55
CA TRP A 310 -3.71 -12.62 6.09
C TRP A 310 -2.50 -12.13 6.91
N CYS A 311 -2.32 -12.62 8.14
CA CYS A 311 -1.36 -12.03 9.07
C CYS A 311 0.03 -12.66 8.95
N ASN A 312 1.04 -11.87 8.56
CA ASN A 312 2.45 -12.24 8.51
C ASN A 312 2.73 -13.60 7.83
N VAL A 313 2.17 -13.88 6.65
CA VAL A 313 2.24 -15.23 6.02
C VAL A 313 3.68 -15.79 5.97
N ASP A 314 3.91 -16.93 6.64
CA ASP A 314 5.22 -17.54 6.76
C ASP A 314 5.75 -18.03 5.41
N GLY A 315 7.04 -17.84 5.16
CA GLY A 315 7.71 -18.17 3.89
C GLY A 315 7.43 -17.20 2.73
N ALA A 316 6.71 -16.10 2.97
CA ALA A 316 6.45 -15.11 1.93
C ALA A 316 7.74 -14.49 1.36
N GLY A 317 7.65 -14.01 0.12
CA GLY A 317 8.74 -13.34 -0.60
C GLY A 317 8.30 -12.00 -1.19
N PHE A 318 9.24 -11.05 -1.34
CA PHE A 318 8.97 -9.85 -2.13
C PHE A 318 8.53 -10.21 -3.56
N GLY A 319 7.39 -9.71 -4.00
CA GLY A 319 6.81 -10.04 -5.31
C GLY A 319 7.36 -9.20 -6.46
N ARG A 320 6.60 -9.08 -7.55
CA ARG A 320 6.99 -8.27 -8.73
C ARG A 320 7.27 -6.82 -8.31
N ARG A 321 8.28 -6.18 -8.92
CA ARG A 321 8.59 -4.77 -8.60
C ARG A 321 7.54 -3.83 -9.19
N PRO A 322 7.32 -2.65 -8.58
CA PRO A 322 6.42 -1.66 -9.12
C PRO A 322 6.76 -1.29 -10.56
N GLY A 323 5.72 -1.14 -11.39
CA GLY A 323 5.88 -0.83 -12.81
C GLY A 323 4.66 -1.26 -13.63
N VAL A 324 4.62 -0.83 -14.88
CA VAL A 324 3.53 -1.18 -15.81
C VAL A 324 3.42 -2.70 -15.97
N VAL A 325 2.21 -3.25 -15.88
CA VAL A 325 1.99 -4.71 -16.01
C VAL A 325 2.33 -5.21 -17.41
N GLY A 326 2.02 -4.41 -18.45
CA GLY A 326 2.27 -4.73 -19.85
C GLY A 326 1.40 -5.86 -20.42
N GLY A 327 1.53 -6.12 -21.73
CA GLY A 327 0.84 -7.21 -22.43
C GLY A 327 -0.65 -6.98 -22.69
N ALA A 328 -1.41 -8.05 -22.94
CA ALA A 328 -2.84 -8.03 -23.29
C ALA A 328 -3.79 -7.72 -22.11
N ASN A 329 -3.27 -7.35 -20.94
CA ASN A 329 -4.07 -7.05 -19.75
C ASN A 329 -4.40 -5.56 -19.70
N GLU A 330 -5.34 -5.13 -20.55
CA GLU A 330 -5.67 -3.70 -20.73
C GLU A 330 -6.21 -3.01 -19.46
N LEU A 331 -6.72 -3.78 -18.49
CA LEU A 331 -7.31 -3.23 -17.27
C LEU A 331 -6.33 -3.06 -16.11
N ALA A 332 -5.17 -3.73 -16.10
CA ALA A 332 -4.20 -3.57 -15.02
C ALA A 332 -3.11 -2.57 -15.44
N ASP A 333 -3.14 -1.37 -14.84
CA ASP A 333 -2.23 -0.29 -15.19
C ASP A 333 -0.80 -0.57 -14.71
N ALA A 334 -0.64 -0.98 -13.45
CA ALA A 334 0.66 -1.21 -12.82
C ALA A 334 0.62 -2.20 -11.66
N PHE A 335 1.73 -2.92 -11.48
CA PHE A 335 2.11 -3.47 -10.18
C PHE A 335 2.59 -2.34 -9.29
N ILE A 336 2.22 -2.40 -8.03
CA ILE A 336 2.63 -1.45 -6.98
C ILE A 336 3.04 -2.21 -5.73
N TRP A 337 3.76 -1.54 -4.85
CA TRP A 337 3.99 -2.00 -3.47
C TRP A 337 3.24 -1.08 -2.53
N ALA A 338 2.04 -1.51 -2.12
CA ALA A 338 1.21 -0.69 -1.24
C ALA A 338 1.76 -0.74 0.18
N VAL A 339 2.18 -1.91 0.68
CA VAL A 339 2.76 -2.09 2.02
C VAL A 339 4.28 -2.31 1.98
N GLY A 340 4.98 -1.82 3.00
CA GLY A 340 6.41 -2.10 3.20
C GLY A 340 6.62 -3.50 3.78
N GLY A 341 7.32 -4.37 3.05
CA GLY A 341 7.67 -5.70 3.56
C GLY A 341 8.58 -5.62 4.80
N GLY A 342 8.33 -6.47 5.79
CA GLY A 342 9.01 -6.39 7.09
C GLY A 342 8.27 -5.53 8.12
N ILE A 343 7.28 -4.73 7.71
CA ILE A 343 6.33 -4.12 8.64
C ILE A 343 5.29 -5.19 9.02
N SER A 344 5.11 -5.45 10.31
CA SER A 344 4.24 -6.53 10.77
C SER A 344 2.76 -6.19 10.61
N ASP A 345 1.96 -7.21 10.28
CA ASP A 345 0.51 -7.14 10.18
C ASP A 345 -0.19 -7.21 11.55
N GLY A 346 0.49 -7.68 12.59
CA GLY A 346 -0.07 -7.89 13.93
C GLY A 346 0.82 -8.77 14.81
N THR A 347 0.65 -8.64 16.14
CA THR A 347 1.41 -9.43 17.13
C THR A 347 0.95 -10.88 17.12
N SER A 348 1.90 -11.81 17.28
CA SER A 348 1.61 -13.24 17.49
C SER A 348 1.38 -13.61 18.96
N GLU A 349 1.64 -12.67 19.87
CA GLU A 349 1.55 -12.92 21.30
C GLU A 349 0.10 -12.81 21.79
N GLU A 350 -0.47 -13.93 22.21
CA GLU A 350 -1.81 -13.96 22.78
C GLU A 350 -1.89 -13.07 24.03
N GLY A 351 -2.95 -12.27 24.11
CA GLY A 351 -3.20 -11.37 25.24
C GLY A 351 -2.51 -10.01 25.14
N GLU A 352 -1.63 -9.78 24.16
CA GLU A 352 -1.12 -8.43 23.87
C GLU A 352 -2.20 -7.54 23.21
N GLU A 353 -2.11 -6.23 23.46
CA GLU A 353 -2.98 -5.27 22.80
C GLU A 353 -2.78 -5.31 21.28
N GLY A 354 -3.86 -5.57 20.55
CA GLY A 354 -3.80 -5.69 19.08
C GLY A 354 -3.54 -7.10 18.58
N TYR A 355 -3.49 -8.11 19.46
CA TYR A 355 -3.57 -9.51 19.04
C TYR A 355 -4.84 -9.78 18.23
N ASP A 356 -4.66 -10.56 17.17
CA ASP A 356 -5.71 -11.05 16.29
C ASP A 356 -5.43 -12.53 16.04
N GLU A 357 -6.47 -13.38 16.08
CA GLU A 357 -6.32 -14.84 15.96
C GLU A 357 -5.61 -15.27 14.67
N TYR A 358 -5.76 -14.50 13.58
CA TYR A 358 -5.07 -14.78 12.32
C TYR A 358 -3.55 -14.68 12.45
N CYS A 359 -3.03 -13.90 13.40
CA CYS A 359 -1.60 -13.78 13.68
C CYS A 359 -1.05 -14.92 14.56
N GLY A 360 -1.93 -15.69 15.23
CA GLY A 360 -1.57 -16.90 15.96
C GLY A 360 -1.62 -18.18 15.12
N LYS A 361 -2.28 -18.15 13.94
CA LYS A 361 -2.49 -19.34 13.08
C LYS A 361 -1.18 -20.01 12.63
N PRO A 362 -1.19 -21.33 12.33
CA PRO A 362 0.00 -22.06 11.90
C PRO A 362 0.75 -21.43 10.71
N GLY A 363 0.03 -20.89 9.73
CA GLY A 363 0.61 -20.23 8.55
C GLY A 363 1.14 -18.81 8.75
N ALA A 364 1.05 -18.24 9.97
CA ALA A 364 1.62 -16.94 10.30
C ALA A 364 3.06 -17.09 10.81
N TYR A 365 3.95 -16.19 10.40
CA TYR A 365 5.33 -16.07 10.86
C TYR A 365 5.36 -15.64 12.33
N LYS A 366 6.07 -16.40 13.17
CA LYS A 366 6.14 -16.20 14.61
C LYS A 366 7.59 -16.31 15.13
N PRO A 367 7.97 -15.51 16.14
CA PRO A 367 7.19 -14.43 16.72
C PRO A 367 7.10 -13.22 15.77
N SER A 368 5.99 -12.49 15.85
CA SER A 368 5.77 -11.22 15.14
C SER A 368 5.39 -10.11 16.11
N PRO A 369 5.95 -8.89 15.94
CA PRO A 369 5.67 -7.77 16.82
C PRO A 369 4.29 -7.14 16.52
N PRO A 370 3.82 -6.18 17.32
CA PRO A 370 2.58 -5.47 17.05
C PRO A 370 2.51 -4.84 15.66
N ARG A 371 1.29 -4.68 15.14
CA ARG A 371 1.02 -4.11 13.81
C ARG A 371 1.76 -2.79 13.59
N GLY A 372 2.39 -2.66 12.42
CA GLY A 372 3.13 -1.45 12.05
C GLY A 372 4.57 -1.39 12.59
N GLN A 373 4.98 -2.31 13.46
CA GLN A 373 6.37 -2.40 13.92
C GLN A 373 7.24 -3.20 12.94
N TRP A 374 8.55 -2.93 12.98
CA TRP A 374 9.53 -3.62 12.15
C TRP A 374 9.82 -5.03 12.66
N ASN A 375 9.73 -6.02 11.77
CA ASN A 375 10.12 -7.41 12.00
C ASN A 375 11.34 -7.75 11.13
N GLN A 376 12.54 -7.63 11.72
CA GLN A 376 13.82 -7.85 11.05
C GLN A 376 13.93 -9.27 10.45
N ALA A 377 13.57 -10.29 11.22
CA ALA A 377 13.71 -11.67 10.79
C ALA A 377 12.76 -12.00 9.63
N TYR A 378 11.53 -11.47 9.69
CA TYR A 378 10.57 -11.59 8.59
C TYR A 378 11.00 -10.83 7.33
N PHE A 379 11.59 -9.63 7.47
CA PHE A 379 12.17 -8.90 6.35
C PHE A 379 13.27 -9.71 5.64
N GLU A 380 14.13 -10.39 6.40
CA GLU A 380 15.15 -11.28 5.83
C GLU A 380 14.56 -12.48 5.11
N VAL A 381 13.45 -13.05 5.60
CA VAL A 381 12.69 -14.10 4.89
C VAL A 381 12.18 -13.56 3.55
N LEU A 382 11.54 -12.39 3.53
CA LEU A 382 11.03 -11.77 2.30
C LEU A 382 12.13 -11.53 1.26
N LEU A 383 13.34 -11.17 1.69
CA LEU A 383 14.51 -10.98 0.82
C LEU A 383 15.05 -12.31 0.27
N ARG A 384 15.12 -13.36 1.10
CA ARG A 384 15.55 -14.71 0.68
C ARG A 384 14.60 -15.28 -0.36
N GLU A 385 13.30 -15.13 -0.10
CA GLU A 385 12.25 -15.71 -0.91
C GLU A 385 11.69 -14.81 -2.01
N ALA A 386 12.31 -13.66 -2.26
CA ALA A 386 11.88 -12.73 -3.31
C ALA A 386 11.74 -13.43 -4.69
N ARG A 387 10.60 -13.23 -5.35
CA ARG A 387 10.32 -13.67 -6.71
C ARG A 387 9.61 -12.55 -7.49
N PRO A 388 10.17 -12.05 -8.61
CA PRO A 388 11.47 -12.42 -9.20
C PRO A 388 12.64 -12.19 -8.24
N TYR A 389 13.70 -12.98 -8.41
CA TYR A 389 14.89 -12.88 -7.56
C TYR A 389 15.51 -11.48 -7.63
N ILE A 390 15.88 -10.95 -6.48
CA ILE A 390 16.70 -9.75 -6.39
C ILE A 390 18.12 -10.15 -6.83
N GLN A 391 18.50 -9.70 -8.02
CA GLN A 391 19.87 -9.83 -8.50
C GLN A 391 20.79 -9.09 -7.54
N VAL A 392 21.94 -9.65 -7.16
CA VAL A 392 22.94 -9.02 -6.29
C VAL A 392 24.12 -8.50 -7.08
#